data_AF-A0A2E7UNF2-F1
#
_entry.id   AF-A0A2E7UNF2-F1
#
_cell.length_a   1.000
_cell.length_b   1.000
_cell.length_c   1.000
_cell.angle_alpha   90.00
_cell.angle_beta   90.00
_cell.angle_gamma   90.00
#
_symmetry.space_group_name_H-M   'P 1'
#
loop_
_entity.id
_entity.type
_entity.pdbx_description
1 polymer ?
#
loop_
_entity_poly.entity_id
_entity_poly.type
_entity_poly.pdbx_seq_one_letter_code
_entity_poly.pdbx_strand_id
1 'polypeptide(L)'
;MRRNVVWVWFALGFTASGCVDKTSSDGTDLPVDTGPVEDTGPVVDTEEPDRPEGTLEEVLPIIEAHCVQCHGTAVPSAGLDLETDFCGTVVDGRLVVPGSTGESLLYRRMTSEDAPMPPAGRLETDTLRPIGIWILEGAACE
;
A
#
# COMPACT_ATOMS: atom_id res chain seq x y z
N MET A 1 10.31 -4.93 -35.40
CA MET A 1 10.45 -3.55 -34.89
C MET A 1 10.58 -3.59 -33.38
N ARG A 2 11.81 -3.50 -32.85
CA ARG A 2 12.09 -3.29 -31.42
C ARG A 2 13.01 -2.07 -31.34
N ARG A 3 12.52 -0.97 -30.77
CA ARG A 3 13.28 0.28 -30.62
C ARG A 3 13.78 0.33 -29.17
N ASN A 4 15.05 0.00 -28.98
CA ASN A 4 15.79 0.26 -27.76
C ASN A 4 16.13 1.74 -27.69
N VAL A 5 15.72 2.44 -26.63
CA VAL A 5 16.13 3.81 -26.34
C VAL A 5 17.10 3.75 -25.16
N VAL A 6 18.38 3.95 -25.47
CA VAL A 6 19.46 4.15 -24.50
C VAL A 6 19.41 5.61 -24.07
N TRP A 7 19.14 5.87 -22.79
CA TRP A 7 19.26 7.19 -22.18
C TRP A 7 20.61 7.30 -21.49
N VAL A 8 21.54 8.02 -22.11
CA VAL A 8 22.76 8.52 -21.48
C VAL A 8 22.45 9.94 -21.00
N TRP A 9 22.49 10.20 -19.71
CA TRP A 9 22.55 11.55 -19.16
C TRP A 9 23.74 11.71 -18.23
N PHE A 10 24.34 12.88 -18.41
CA PHE A 10 25.67 13.31 -18.00
C PHE A 10 25.82 13.52 -16.49
N ALA A 11 27.00 13.15 -15.98
CA ALA A 11 27.54 13.64 -14.73
C ALA A 11 28.22 15.01 -14.94
N LEU A 12 27.79 16.01 -14.18
CA LEU A 12 28.49 17.27 -13.89
C LEU A 12 28.33 17.44 -12.37
N GLY A 13 29.35 17.30 -11.54
CA GLY A 13 30.58 18.08 -11.55
C GLY A 13 30.35 19.36 -10.73
N PHE A 14 30.16 19.23 -9.41
CA PHE A 14 30.00 20.39 -8.52
C PHE A 14 31.31 20.66 -7.78
N THR A 15 31.94 21.79 -8.11
CA THR A 15 33.17 22.30 -7.50
C THR A 15 32.88 23.06 -6.21
N ALA A 16 33.67 22.78 -5.17
CA ALA A 16 33.67 23.51 -3.91
C ALA A 16 34.25 24.93 -4.02
N SER A 17 33.68 25.89 -3.27
CA SER A 17 34.39 27.00 -2.59
C SER A 17 33.40 27.98 -1.97
N GLY A 18 33.57 28.28 -0.68
CA GLY A 18 32.96 29.45 -0.06
C GLY A 18 32.71 29.33 1.44
N CYS A 19 33.72 29.64 2.25
CA CYS A 19 33.58 29.88 3.68
C CYS A 19 32.87 31.23 3.91
N VAL A 20 31.93 31.28 4.86
CA VAL A 20 31.61 32.52 5.59
C VAL A 20 31.30 32.18 7.04
N ASP A 21 32.21 32.58 7.92
CA ASP A 21 32.04 32.66 9.37
C ASP A 21 30.86 33.56 9.74
N LYS A 22 30.00 33.06 10.62
CA LYS A 22 29.24 33.90 11.55
C LYS A 22 29.23 33.21 12.91
N THR A 23 30.14 33.66 13.76
CA THR A 23 30.04 33.52 15.20
C THR A 23 28.97 34.51 15.68
N SER A 24 27.97 34.02 16.41
CA SER A 24 27.22 34.84 17.35
C SER A 24 26.53 33.94 18.37
N SER A 25 27.05 34.06 19.58
CA SER A 25 26.58 33.60 20.88
C SER A 25 25.10 33.83 21.16
N ASP A 26 24.50 32.87 21.87
CA ASP A 26 23.80 32.98 23.17
C ASP A 26 22.85 31.76 23.26
N GLY A 27 23.13 30.71 24.04
CA GLY A 27 22.97 30.71 25.49
C GLY A 27 22.13 29.46 25.85
N THR A 28 22.51 28.78 26.93
CA THR A 28 21.93 27.55 27.52
C THR A 28 22.38 26.20 26.95
N ASP A 29 23.62 25.84 27.28
CA ASP A 29 24.04 24.46 27.45
C ASP A 29 23.21 23.77 28.54
N LEU A 30 22.29 22.90 28.12
CA LEU A 30 21.78 21.83 28.98
C LEU A 30 22.78 20.68 28.91
N PRO A 31 23.16 20.04 30.03
CA PRO A 31 24.01 18.87 29.97
C PRO A 31 23.25 17.75 29.23
N VAL A 32 23.75 17.38 28.07
CA VAL A 32 23.45 16.09 27.46
C VAL A 32 23.98 15.03 28.42
N ASP A 33 23.05 14.39 29.11
CA ASP A 33 23.24 13.13 29.81
C ASP A 33 23.67 12.09 28.76
N THR A 34 24.99 11.91 28.60
CA THR A 34 25.58 10.77 27.91
C THR A 34 25.50 9.55 28.85
N GLY A 35 24.28 9.09 29.10
CA GLY A 35 24.05 7.74 29.60
C GLY A 35 24.50 6.73 28.54
N PRO A 36 24.99 5.54 28.92
CA PRO A 36 25.23 4.46 27.97
C PRO A 36 23.92 4.13 27.28
N VAL A 37 23.85 4.35 25.96
CA VAL A 37 22.82 3.72 25.12
C VAL A 37 23.10 2.22 25.16
N GLU A 38 22.39 1.53 26.04
CA GLU A 38 22.42 0.08 26.10
C GLU A 38 21.85 -0.46 24.78
N ASP A 39 22.79 -1.00 24.00
CA ASP A 39 22.65 -2.27 23.30
C ASP A 39 21.27 -2.47 22.66
N THR A 40 21.12 -1.91 21.46
CA THR A 40 20.12 -2.39 20.50
C THR A 40 20.46 -3.84 20.19
N GLY A 41 19.98 -4.74 21.05
CA GLY A 41 19.89 -6.16 20.75
C GLY A 41 19.20 -6.34 19.40
N PRO A 42 19.40 -7.50 18.75
CA PRO A 42 18.78 -7.76 17.46
C PRO A 42 17.28 -7.52 17.59
N VAL A 43 16.76 -6.58 16.81
CA VAL A 43 15.33 -6.53 16.50
C VAL A 43 15.06 -7.84 15.78
N VAL A 44 14.69 -8.85 16.58
CA VAL A 44 14.19 -10.11 16.05
C VAL A 44 12.87 -9.71 15.41
N ASP A 45 12.87 -9.64 14.08
CA ASP A 45 11.67 -9.73 13.26
C ASP A 45 11.02 -11.08 13.56
N THR A 46 10.38 -11.17 14.73
CA THR A 46 9.36 -12.19 14.99
C THR A 46 8.16 -11.64 14.25
N GLU A 47 7.71 -12.35 13.21
CA GLU A 47 6.44 -12.11 12.57
C GLU A 47 5.40 -11.82 13.67
N GLU A 48 4.96 -10.57 13.76
CA GLU A 48 4.00 -10.14 14.76
C GLU A 48 2.69 -10.85 14.39
N PRO A 49 2.24 -11.85 15.17
CA PRO A 49 1.29 -12.87 14.73
C PRO A 49 -0.12 -12.33 14.45
N ASP A 50 -0.34 -11.03 14.69
CA ASP A 50 -1.62 -10.35 14.51
C ASP A 50 -1.64 -9.39 13.29
N ARG A 51 -0.53 -9.27 12.52
CA ARG A 51 -0.55 -8.46 11.29
C ARG A 51 -1.17 -9.30 10.15
N PRO A 52 -2.14 -8.74 9.40
CA PRO A 52 -2.78 -9.50 8.33
C PRO A 52 -1.79 -9.81 7.20
N GLU A 53 -1.86 -11.05 6.75
CA GLU A 53 -1.00 -11.64 5.72
C GLU A 53 -1.63 -11.57 4.32
N GLY A 54 -2.88 -11.10 4.21
CA GLY A 54 -3.60 -11.05 2.94
C GLY A 54 -4.14 -12.41 2.51
N THR A 55 -4.53 -13.27 3.46
CA THR A 55 -5.23 -14.51 3.11
C THR A 55 -6.64 -14.20 2.62
N LEU A 56 -7.28 -15.14 1.91
CA LEU A 56 -8.64 -14.93 1.43
C LEU A 56 -9.62 -14.74 2.59
N GLU A 57 -9.42 -15.45 3.71
CA GLU A 57 -10.23 -15.33 4.93
C GLU A 57 -10.14 -13.95 5.58
N GLU A 58 -9.02 -13.24 5.40
CA GLU A 58 -8.87 -11.86 5.87
C GLU A 58 -9.50 -10.85 4.90
N VAL A 59 -9.50 -11.17 3.60
CA VAL A 59 -10.05 -10.31 2.55
C VAL A 59 -11.59 -10.34 2.54
N LEU A 60 -12.21 -11.51 2.61
CA LEU A 60 -13.66 -11.66 2.45
C LEU A 60 -14.49 -10.82 3.43
N PRO A 61 -14.18 -10.76 4.75
CA PRO A 61 -14.94 -9.92 5.69
C PRO A 61 -14.92 -8.44 5.33
N ILE A 62 -13.83 -7.96 4.72
CA ILE A 62 -13.70 -6.57 4.27
C ILE A 62 -14.62 -6.33 3.05
N ILE A 63 -14.66 -7.28 2.12
CA ILE A 63 -15.55 -7.22 0.94
C ILE A 63 -17.02 -7.26 1.38
N GLU A 64 -17.37 -8.14 2.31
CA GLU A 64 -18.72 -8.23 2.88
C GLU A 64 -19.14 -6.93 3.56
N ALA A 65 -18.28 -6.36 4.39
CA ALA A 65 -18.59 -5.15 5.15
C ALA A 65 -18.73 -3.89 4.30
N HIS A 66 -17.93 -3.77 3.23
CA HIS A 66 -17.79 -2.51 2.50
C HIS A 66 -18.31 -2.53 1.06
N CYS A 67 -18.49 -3.72 0.45
CA CYS A 67 -18.80 -3.82 -0.97
C CYS A 67 -20.16 -4.48 -1.26
N VAL A 68 -20.52 -5.54 -0.53
CA VAL A 68 -21.70 -6.37 -0.82
C VAL A 68 -23.02 -5.59 -0.72
N GLN A 69 -23.12 -4.53 0.09
CA GLN A 69 -24.33 -3.71 0.16
C GLN A 69 -24.75 -3.12 -1.20
N CYS A 70 -23.79 -2.80 -2.07
CA CYS A 70 -24.03 -2.19 -3.38
C CYS A 70 -23.62 -3.09 -4.55
N HIS A 71 -22.89 -4.17 -4.30
CA HIS A 71 -22.40 -5.13 -5.29
C HIS A 71 -22.68 -6.57 -4.85
N GLY A 72 -23.81 -6.79 -4.17
CA GLY A 72 -24.27 -8.11 -3.75
C GLY A 72 -25.47 -8.56 -4.57
N THR A 73 -25.96 -9.76 -4.27
CA THR A 73 -27.08 -10.38 -4.99
C THR A 73 -28.34 -9.53 -4.99
N ALA A 74 -28.62 -8.84 -3.89
CA ALA A 74 -29.80 -7.99 -3.73
C ALA A 74 -29.72 -6.69 -4.56
N VAL A 75 -28.51 -6.13 -4.70
CA VAL A 75 -28.25 -4.88 -5.42
C VAL A 75 -26.92 -5.02 -6.17
N PRO A 76 -26.91 -5.60 -7.38
CA PRO A 76 -25.67 -5.80 -8.14
C PRO A 76 -25.34 -4.56 -8.96
N SER A 77 -24.90 -3.48 -8.32
CA SER A 77 -24.57 -2.23 -9.04
C SER A 77 -23.52 -2.50 -10.11
N ALA A 78 -23.71 -1.89 -11.29
CA ALA A 78 -22.91 -2.17 -12.49
C ALA A 78 -22.94 -3.64 -12.97
N GLY A 79 -23.92 -4.44 -12.52
CA GLY A 79 -24.00 -5.86 -12.84
C GLY A 79 -22.96 -6.72 -12.12
N LEU A 80 -22.40 -6.22 -11.01
CA LEU A 80 -21.35 -6.87 -10.25
C LEU A 80 -21.92 -7.54 -8.99
N ASP A 81 -21.62 -8.83 -8.82
CA ASP A 81 -21.96 -9.62 -7.63
C ASP A 81 -20.68 -10.17 -6.96
N LEU A 82 -20.36 -9.65 -5.79
CA LEU A 82 -19.23 -10.02 -4.95
C LEU A 82 -19.60 -10.96 -3.80
N GLU A 83 -20.88 -11.33 -3.69
CA GLU A 83 -21.42 -12.15 -2.60
C GLU A 83 -21.45 -13.64 -2.95
N THR A 84 -21.89 -13.99 -4.15
CA THR A 84 -22.10 -15.41 -4.52
C THR A 84 -20.82 -16.15 -4.88
N ASP A 85 -19.96 -15.54 -5.69
CA ASP A 85 -18.71 -16.11 -6.17
C ASP A 85 -17.68 -15.00 -6.31
N PHE A 86 -17.08 -14.61 -5.17
CA PHE A 86 -16.11 -13.53 -5.13
C PHE A 86 -14.97 -13.77 -6.12
N CYS A 87 -14.36 -14.95 -6.09
CA CYS A 87 -13.20 -15.27 -6.91
C CYS A 87 -13.50 -15.35 -8.41
N GLY A 88 -14.58 -16.02 -8.81
CA GLY A 88 -15.02 -16.02 -10.20
C GLY A 88 -15.35 -14.61 -10.70
N THR A 89 -15.92 -13.76 -9.84
CA THR A 89 -16.21 -12.38 -10.19
C THR A 89 -14.94 -11.51 -10.30
N VAL A 90 -14.02 -11.59 -9.34
CA VAL A 90 -12.91 -10.63 -9.28
C VAL A 90 -11.66 -11.09 -10.01
N VAL A 91 -11.28 -12.36 -9.90
CA VAL A 91 -10.06 -12.90 -10.52
C VAL A 91 -10.34 -13.30 -11.97
N ASP A 92 -11.33 -14.18 -12.19
CA ASP A 92 -11.67 -14.64 -13.54
C ASP A 92 -12.37 -13.55 -14.34
N GLY A 93 -13.21 -12.74 -13.68
CA GLY A 93 -13.80 -11.52 -14.24
C GLY A 93 -12.81 -10.37 -14.47
N ARG A 94 -11.52 -10.56 -14.19
CA ARG A 94 -10.39 -9.64 -14.49
C ARG A 94 -10.49 -8.26 -13.82
N LEU A 95 -11.21 -8.16 -12.70
CA LEU A 95 -11.20 -6.97 -11.85
C LEU A 95 -9.93 -6.89 -11.01
N VAL A 96 -9.34 -8.05 -10.72
CA VAL A 96 -8.05 -8.24 -10.08
C VAL A 96 -7.09 -8.82 -11.11
N VAL A 97 -5.88 -8.25 -11.14
CA VAL A 97 -4.74 -8.76 -11.88
C VAL A 97 -3.75 -9.29 -10.85
N PRO A 98 -3.61 -10.62 -10.70
CA PRO A 98 -2.62 -11.23 -9.82
C PRO A 98 -1.24 -10.62 -9.98
N GLY A 99 -0.61 -10.24 -8.87
CA GLY A 99 0.71 -9.62 -8.82
C GLY A 99 0.73 -8.11 -9.08
N SER A 100 -0.41 -7.44 -9.31
CA SER A 100 -0.42 -6.00 -9.59
C SER A 100 -1.65 -5.27 -9.07
N THR A 101 -1.47 -4.49 -8.01
CA THR A 101 -2.47 -3.55 -7.49
C THR A 101 -2.76 -2.41 -8.47
N GLY A 102 -1.75 -1.96 -9.23
CA GLY A 102 -1.90 -0.88 -10.21
C GLY A 102 -2.73 -1.26 -11.44
N GLU A 103 -2.68 -2.52 -11.86
CA GLU A 103 -3.49 -3.01 -12.99
C GLU A 103 -4.88 -3.52 -12.53
N SER A 104 -5.00 -3.88 -11.24
CA SER A 104 -6.27 -4.31 -10.64
C SER A 104 -7.26 -3.15 -10.57
N LEU A 105 -8.37 -3.26 -11.31
CA LEU A 105 -9.46 -2.28 -11.27
C LEU A 105 -10.06 -2.18 -9.86
N LEU A 106 -10.23 -3.31 -9.17
CA LEU A 106 -10.72 -3.36 -7.79
C LEU A 106 -9.90 -2.45 -6.87
N TYR A 107 -8.58 -2.64 -6.85
CA TYR A 107 -7.68 -1.87 -5.98
C TYR A 107 -7.61 -0.38 -6.35
N ARG A 108 -7.59 -0.06 -7.65
CA ARG A 108 -7.61 1.33 -8.11
C ARG A 108 -8.87 2.08 -7.70
N ARG A 109 -10.04 1.43 -7.74
CA ARG A 109 -11.30 2.07 -7.32
C ARG A 109 -11.33 2.31 -5.81
N MET A 110 -10.80 1.37 -5.02
CA MET A 110 -10.70 1.53 -3.57
C MET A 110 -9.74 2.63 -3.11
N THR A 111 -8.74 2.94 -3.93
CA THR A 111 -7.71 3.96 -3.63
C THR A 111 -7.92 5.27 -4.37
N SER A 112 -8.97 5.39 -5.21
CA SER A 112 -9.27 6.60 -5.98
C SER A 112 -9.73 7.75 -5.08
N GLU A 113 -9.21 8.95 -5.32
CA GLU A 113 -9.66 10.18 -4.65
C GLU A 113 -10.90 10.79 -5.33
N ASP A 114 -10.97 10.72 -6.67
CA ASP A 114 -12.03 11.34 -7.46
C ASP A 114 -13.34 10.53 -7.48
N ALA A 115 -13.23 9.19 -7.48
CA ALA A 115 -14.35 8.27 -7.59
C ALA A 115 -14.10 7.01 -6.76
N PRO A 116 -14.03 7.13 -5.42
CA PRO A 116 -13.78 6.00 -4.53
C PRO A 116 -14.91 4.98 -4.59
N MET A 117 -14.53 3.71 -4.44
CA MET A 117 -15.44 2.63 -4.06
C MET A 117 -14.94 2.06 -2.73
N PRO A 118 -15.70 2.17 -1.63
CA PRO A 118 -17.11 2.56 -1.57
C PRO A 118 -17.36 4.06 -1.79
N PRO A 119 -18.59 4.46 -2.21
CA PRO A 119 -18.93 5.88 -2.46
C PRO A 119 -18.95 6.74 -1.20
N ALA A 120 -18.99 6.11 -0.01
CA ALA A 120 -18.85 6.80 1.27
C ALA A 120 -17.46 7.44 1.46
N GLY A 121 -16.47 6.99 0.68
CA GLY A 121 -15.11 7.50 0.72
C GLY A 121 -14.07 6.38 0.68
N ARG A 122 -12.79 6.79 0.62
CA ARG A 122 -11.66 5.87 0.65
C ARG A 122 -11.59 5.14 2.00
N LEU A 123 -11.39 3.83 1.95
CA LEU A 123 -11.13 3.04 3.15
C LEU A 123 -9.77 3.37 3.77
N GLU A 124 -9.64 3.12 5.06
CA GLU A 124 -8.38 3.31 5.79
C GLU A 124 -7.30 2.36 5.25
N THR A 125 -6.05 2.79 5.34
CA THR A 125 -4.92 2.02 4.80
C THR A 125 -4.80 0.65 5.45
N ASP A 126 -5.07 0.53 6.75
CA ASP A 126 -5.03 -0.74 7.47
C ASP A 126 -6.13 -1.72 6.99
N THR A 127 -7.30 -1.20 6.61
CA THR A 127 -8.38 -1.99 6.00
C THR A 127 -8.02 -2.44 4.58
N LEU A 128 -7.31 -1.61 3.81
CA LEU A 128 -6.92 -1.94 2.43
C LEU A 128 -5.68 -2.84 2.33
N ARG A 129 -4.86 -2.89 3.38
CA ARG A 129 -3.59 -3.62 3.38
C ARG A 129 -3.76 -5.11 3.05
N PRO A 130 -4.64 -5.89 3.70
CA PRO A 130 -4.81 -7.32 3.41
C PRO A 130 -5.17 -7.55 1.94
N ILE A 131 -6.05 -6.73 1.38
CA ILE A 131 -6.45 -6.84 -0.03
C ILE A 131 -5.27 -6.53 -0.96
N GLY A 132 -4.44 -5.55 -0.61
CA GLY A 132 -3.23 -5.23 -1.36
C GLY A 132 -2.23 -6.38 -1.38
N ILE A 133 -1.98 -6.99 -0.22
CA ILE A 133 -1.06 -8.14 -0.09
C ILE A 133 -1.61 -9.32 -0.87
N TRP A 134 -2.88 -9.69 -0.65
CA TRP A 134 -3.56 -10.75 -1.39
C TRP A 134 -3.40 -10.62 -2.91
N ILE A 135 -3.62 -9.42 -3.46
CA ILE A 135 -3.44 -9.16 -4.90
C ILE A 135 -1.98 -9.37 -5.31
N LEU A 136 -1.02 -8.84 -4.55
CA LEU A 136 0.41 -8.93 -4.87
C LEU A 136 0.94 -10.37 -4.79
N GLU A 137 0.39 -11.18 -3.89
CA GLU A 137 0.79 -12.58 -3.70
C GLU A 137 0.12 -13.55 -4.67
N GLY A 138 -0.75 -13.05 -5.56
CA GLY A 138 -1.29 -13.83 -6.67
C GLY A 138 -2.80 -14.02 -6.63
N ALA A 139 -3.49 -13.35 -5.70
CA ALA A 139 -4.95 -13.38 -5.57
C ALA A 139 -5.50 -14.83 -5.48
N ALA A 140 -4.91 -15.63 -4.59
CA ALA A 140 -5.31 -17.02 -4.39
C ALA A 140 -6.77 -17.11 -3.92
N CYS A 141 -7.46 -18.17 -4.37
CA CYS A 141 -8.89 -18.39 -4.17
C CYS A 141 -9.20 -19.61 -3.29
N GLU A 142 -8.18 -20.08 -2.57
CA GLU A 142 -8.17 -21.29 -1.77
C GLU A 142 -7.73 -21.01 -0.34
#